data_AF-A0A079Z1M6-F1
#
_entry.id   AF-A0A079Z1M6-F1
#
_cell.length_a   1.000
_cell.length_b   1.000
_cell.length_c   1.000
_cell.angle_alpha   90.00
_cell.angle_beta   90.00
_cell.angle_gamma   90.00
#
_symmetry.space_group_name_H-M   'P 1'
#
loop_
_entity.id
_entity.type
_entity.pdbx_description
1 polymer ?
#
loop_
_entity_poly.entity_id
_entity_poly.type
_entity_poly.pdbx_seq_one_letter_code
_entity_poly.pdbx_strand_id
1 'polypeptide(L)'
;MNTNIKRNMIQVRLSDTEMKNFEAIKSTLNEKTNAATLRELIQLAPLVGKQSQEQVKHLLNTYDDLEAKVSALLWDSSNVTKNLNEIAHAANIAKNNDPANEDTWNWIIQQLKEIFLSINQLNQIGEQTKKFLKEGLENNGNS
;
A
#
# COMPACT_ATOMS: atom_id res chain seq x y z
N MET A 1 46.94 -13.58 24.41
CA MET A 1 46.91 -13.02 23.04
C MET A 1 46.29 -11.64 23.10
N ASN A 2 47.07 -10.60 22.84
CA ASN A 2 46.61 -9.21 22.90
C ASN A 2 46.13 -8.81 21.50
N THR A 3 44.83 -8.97 21.24
CA THR A 3 44.21 -8.52 19.98
C THR A 3 44.07 -6.99 20.03
N ASN A 4 45.17 -6.29 19.78
CA ASN A 4 45.18 -4.85 19.56
C ASN A 4 44.42 -4.53 18.25
N ILE A 5 43.09 -4.50 18.34
CA ILE A 5 42.25 -3.84 17.35
C ILE A 5 42.68 -2.38 17.37
N LYS A 6 43.36 -1.90 16.32
CA LYS A 6 43.61 -0.46 16.14
C LYS A 6 42.24 0.24 16.03
N ARG A 7 41.72 0.71 17.15
CA ARG A 7 40.54 1.56 17.19
C ARG A 7 40.99 2.96 16.77
N ASN A 8 40.73 3.33 15.52
CA ASN A 8 40.96 4.70 15.07
C ASN A 8 40.06 5.62 15.90
N MET A 9 40.69 6.50 16.68
CA MET A 9 39.97 7.50 17.48
C MET A 9 39.57 8.64 16.55
N ILE A 10 38.26 8.86 16.43
CA ILE A 10 37.70 10.00 15.70
C ILE A 10 37.17 10.97 16.76
N GLN A 11 37.65 12.21 16.72
CA GLN A 11 37.18 13.29 17.58
C GLN A 11 36.45 14.33 16.73
N VAL A 12 35.21 14.63 17.10
CA VAL A 12 34.38 15.64 16.43
C VAL A 12 34.05 16.74 17.43
N ARG A 13 34.17 18.00 17.02
CA ARG A 13 33.68 19.14 17.80
C ARG A 13 32.31 19.53 17.26
N LEU A 14 31.34 19.61 18.15
CA LEU A 14 29.97 20.03 17.86
C LEU A 14 29.69 21.33 18.61
N SER A 15 28.93 22.21 18.01
CA SER A 15 28.28 23.32 18.72
C SER A 15 27.22 22.80 19.69
N ASP A 16 26.75 23.65 20.62
CA ASP A 16 25.71 23.28 21.58
C ASP A 16 24.41 22.83 20.90
N THR A 17 24.08 23.43 19.76
CA THR A 17 22.90 23.05 18.96
C THR A 17 23.07 21.68 18.31
N GLU A 18 24.24 21.42 17.72
CA GLU A 18 24.55 20.12 17.10
C GLU A 18 24.63 19.00 18.15
N MET A 19 25.17 19.28 19.33
CA MET A 19 25.20 18.33 20.44
C MET A 19 23.79 17.98 20.92
N LYS A 20 22.91 18.99 21.04
CA LYS A 20 21.50 18.76 21.40
C LYS A 20 20.78 17.88 20.37
N ASN A 21 21.01 18.12 19.08
CA ASN A 21 20.46 17.28 18.02
C ASN A 21 21.02 15.86 18.05
N PHE A 22 22.32 15.72 18.31
CA PHE A 22 22.96 14.40 18.44
C PHE A 22 22.40 13.57 19.60
N GLU A 23 22.20 14.18 20.78
CA GLU A 23 21.59 13.47 21.92
C GLU A 23 20.12 13.12 21.67
N ALA A 24 19.36 13.96 20.95
CA ALA A 24 18.00 13.62 20.52
C ALA A 24 17.99 12.38 19.61
N ILE A 25 18.86 12.36 18.59
CA ILE A 25 19.01 11.22 17.66
C ILE A 25 19.42 9.95 18.41
N LYS A 26 20.36 10.07 19.35
CA LYS A 26 20.80 8.95 20.19
C LYS A 26 19.65 8.35 20.99
N SER A 27 18.78 9.20 21.56
CA SER A 27 17.57 8.76 22.24
C SER A 27 16.61 8.05 21.28
N THR A 28 16.40 8.58 20.07
CA THR A 28 15.53 7.97 19.04
C THR A 28 16.04 6.61 18.58
N LEU A 29 17.35 6.47 18.37
CA LEU A 29 17.98 5.20 17.98
C LEU A 29 18.11 4.21 19.15
N ASN A 30 17.71 4.59 20.36
CA ASN A 30 17.85 3.79 21.59
C ASN A 30 19.30 3.31 21.84
N GLU A 31 20.26 4.14 21.45
CA GLU A 31 21.68 3.79 21.50
C GLU A 31 22.33 4.22 22.81
N LYS A 32 23.10 3.30 23.42
CA LYS A 32 23.68 3.53 24.76
C LYS A 32 24.96 4.35 24.75
N THR A 33 25.64 4.42 23.60
CA THR A 33 26.95 5.08 23.50
C THR A 33 27.04 5.94 22.25
N ASN A 34 27.73 7.08 22.37
CA ASN A 34 27.92 8.01 21.26
C ASN A 34 28.64 7.34 20.07
N ALA A 35 29.54 6.40 20.35
CA ALA A 35 30.25 5.65 19.31
C ALA A 35 29.34 4.67 18.56
N ALA A 36 28.32 4.10 19.22
CA ALA A 36 27.32 3.27 18.54
C ALA A 36 26.39 4.13 17.68
N THR A 37 25.87 5.23 18.25
CA THR A 37 25.06 6.22 17.52
C THR A 37 25.77 6.75 16.26
N LEU A 38 27.06 7.10 16.35
CA LEU A 38 27.83 7.58 15.19
C LEU A 38 27.99 6.52 14.10
N ARG A 39 28.17 5.23 14.47
CA ARG A 39 28.25 4.15 13.49
C ARG A 39 26.92 3.93 12.79
N GLU A 40 25.83 3.97 13.55
CA GLU A 40 24.48 3.88 13.00
C GLU A 40 24.20 5.04 12.04
N LEU A 41 24.54 6.26 12.41
CA LEU A 41 24.37 7.43 11.53
C LEU A 41 25.19 7.32 10.24
N ILE A 42 26.39 6.75 10.29
CA ILE A 42 27.19 6.50 9.07
C ILE A 42 26.51 5.46 8.18
N GLN A 43 25.89 4.43 8.77
CA GLN A 43 25.14 3.42 8.01
C GLN A 43 23.84 3.99 7.41
N LEU A 44 23.20 4.94 8.09
CA LEU A 44 22.00 5.63 7.63
C LEU A 44 22.30 6.80 6.67
N ALA A 45 23.55 7.29 6.63
CA ALA A 45 23.95 8.42 5.79
C ALA A 45 23.58 8.29 4.30
N PRO A 46 23.65 7.10 3.67
CA PRO A 46 23.16 6.92 2.30
C PRO A 46 21.65 7.15 2.16
N LEU A 47 20.86 6.83 3.19
CA LEU A 47 19.39 6.92 3.17
C LEU A 47 18.87 8.36 3.28
N VAL A 48 19.69 9.28 3.81
CA VAL A 48 19.37 10.72 3.88
C VAL A 48 19.86 11.50 2.67
N GLY A 49 20.49 10.83 1.70
CA GLY A 49 20.90 11.44 0.44
C GLY A 49 19.70 11.88 -0.41
N LYS A 50 19.89 12.94 -1.22
CA LYS A 50 18.84 13.45 -2.13
C LYS A 50 18.21 12.36 -2.99
N GLN A 51 19.02 11.44 -3.51
CA GLN A 51 18.55 10.33 -4.34
C GLN A 51 17.62 9.39 -3.56
N SER A 52 17.95 9.03 -2.33
CA SER A 52 17.10 8.19 -1.48
C SER A 52 15.81 8.90 -1.10
N GLN A 53 15.87 10.20 -0.80
CA GLN A 53 14.67 11.01 -0.55
C GLN A 53 13.76 11.11 -1.77
N GLU A 54 14.32 11.28 -2.96
CA GLU A 54 13.58 11.28 -4.23
C GLU A 54 12.91 9.92 -4.50
N GLN A 55 13.62 8.82 -4.22
CA GLN A 55 13.06 7.47 -4.33
C GLN A 55 11.91 7.22 -3.35
N VAL A 56 12.06 7.66 -2.09
CA VAL A 56 10.97 7.57 -1.08
C VAL A 56 9.77 8.39 -1.52
N LYS A 57 9.98 9.62 -1.99
CA LYS A 57 8.90 10.47 -2.52
C LYS A 57 8.20 9.82 -3.71
N HIS A 58 8.96 9.26 -4.64
CA HIS A 58 8.38 8.54 -5.77
C HIS A 58 7.55 7.34 -5.30
N LEU A 59 8.05 6.57 -4.34
CA LEU A 59 7.34 5.43 -3.77
C LEU A 59 6.01 5.85 -3.13
N LEU A 60 6.01 6.94 -2.35
CA LEU A 60 4.79 7.50 -1.75
C LEU A 60 3.78 7.93 -2.82
N ASN A 61 4.23 8.63 -3.86
CA ASN A 61 3.35 9.02 -4.97
C ASN A 61 2.78 7.79 -5.71
N THR A 62 3.57 6.73 -5.90
CA THR A 62 3.07 5.48 -6.48
C THR A 62 2.03 4.81 -5.58
N TYR A 63 2.20 4.86 -4.25
CA TYR A 63 1.21 4.36 -3.29
C TYR A 63 -0.12 5.12 -3.40
N ASP A 64 -0.08 6.45 -3.43
CA ASP A 64 -1.27 7.30 -3.57
C ASP A 64 -1.99 7.04 -4.90
N ASP A 65 -1.24 6.91 -6.00
CA ASP A 65 -1.78 6.60 -7.32
C ASP A 65 -2.44 5.21 -7.36
N LEU A 66 -1.83 4.21 -6.69
CA LEU A 66 -2.42 2.87 -6.55
C LEU A 66 -3.73 2.91 -5.76
N GLU A 67 -3.80 3.66 -4.65
CA GLU A 67 -5.04 3.80 -3.88
C GLU A 67 -6.15 4.45 -4.72
N ALA A 68 -5.81 5.48 -5.50
CA ALA A 68 -6.75 6.15 -6.39
C ALA A 68 -7.28 5.19 -7.48
N LYS A 69 -6.40 4.41 -8.11
CA LYS A 69 -6.78 3.41 -9.12
C LYS A 69 -7.65 2.29 -8.56
N VAL A 70 -7.33 1.78 -7.37
CA VAL A 70 -8.16 0.75 -6.71
C VAL A 70 -9.53 1.32 -6.35
N SER A 71 -9.61 2.55 -5.89
CA SER A 71 -10.90 3.21 -5.60
C SER A 71 -11.72 3.43 -6.88
N ALA A 72 -11.09 3.81 -7.99
CA ALA A 72 -11.76 3.93 -9.28
C ALA A 72 -12.30 2.57 -9.77
N LEU A 73 -11.49 1.50 -9.66
CA LEU A 73 -11.90 0.14 -10.02
C LEU A 73 -13.13 -0.33 -9.22
N LEU A 74 -13.15 -0.07 -7.91
CA LEU A 74 -14.30 -0.40 -7.05
C LEU A 74 -15.56 0.38 -7.46
N TRP A 75 -15.40 1.64 -7.85
CA TRP A 75 -16.50 2.44 -8.38
C TRP A 75 -17.04 1.90 -9.70
N ASP A 76 -16.16 1.59 -10.65
CA ASP A 76 -16.52 0.98 -11.93
C ASP A 76 -17.25 -0.35 -11.73
N SER A 77 -16.74 -1.19 -10.83
CA SER A 77 -17.34 -2.47 -10.46
C SER A 77 -18.76 -2.31 -9.89
N SER A 78 -19.01 -1.26 -9.08
CA SER A 78 -20.35 -0.91 -8.59
C SER A 78 -21.30 -0.60 -9.75
N ASN A 79 -20.84 0.14 -10.76
CA ASN A 79 -21.64 0.45 -11.94
C ASN A 79 -21.92 -0.79 -12.79
N VAL A 80 -20.94 -1.68 -12.99
CA VAL A 80 -21.17 -2.95 -13.69
C VAL A 80 -22.19 -3.81 -12.94
N THR A 81 -22.13 -3.86 -11.61
CA THR A 81 -23.13 -4.57 -10.79
C THR A 81 -24.55 -4.05 -11.03
N LYS A 82 -24.73 -2.72 -11.09
CA LYS A 82 -26.03 -2.10 -11.39
C LYS A 82 -26.52 -2.48 -12.79
N ASN A 83 -25.66 -2.35 -13.80
CA ASN A 83 -26.02 -2.69 -15.18
C ASN A 83 -26.41 -4.18 -15.31
N LEU A 84 -25.69 -5.08 -14.63
CA LEU A 84 -26.05 -6.50 -14.64
C LEU A 84 -27.40 -6.78 -13.96
N ASN A 85 -27.76 -6.03 -12.93
CA ASN A 85 -29.08 -6.16 -12.31
C ASN A 85 -30.19 -5.75 -13.29
N GLU A 86 -29.97 -4.68 -14.05
CA GLU A 86 -30.90 -4.24 -15.10
C GLU A 86 -31.01 -5.28 -16.23
N ILE A 87 -29.88 -5.84 -16.69
CA ILE A 87 -29.87 -6.89 -17.70
C ILE A 87 -30.59 -8.15 -17.20
N ALA A 88 -30.36 -8.56 -15.95
CA ALA A 88 -31.04 -9.70 -15.35
C ALA A 88 -32.56 -9.47 -15.25
N HIS A 89 -32.98 -8.24 -14.91
CA HIS A 89 -34.38 -7.87 -14.90
C HIS A 89 -35.01 -7.96 -16.30
N ALA A 90 -34.35 -7.39 -17.32
CA ALA A 90 -34.80 -7.45 -18.69
C ALA A 90 -34.88 -8.90 -19.22
N ALA A 91 -33.88 -9.73 -18.90
CA ALA A 91 -33.85 -11.14 -19.29
C ALA A 91 -35.02 -11.93 -18.66
N ASN A 92 -35.38 -11.65 -17.41
CA ASN A 92 -36.54 -12.28 -16.76
C ASN A 92 -37.87 -11.88 -17.43
N ILE A 93 -38.03 -10.61 -17.80
CA ILE A 93 -39.21 -10.15 -18.55
C ILE A 93 -39.29 -10.85 -19.90
N ALA A 94 -38.17 -10.90 -20.63
CA ALA A 94 -38.13 -11.53 -21.94
C ALA A 94 -38.43 -13.03 -21.87
N LYS A 95 -37.90 -13.74 -20.87
CA LYS A 95 -38.24 -15.14 -20.58
C LYS A 95 -39.74 -15.35 -20.42
N ASN A 96 -40.41 -14.48 -19.66
CA ASN A 96 -41.85 -14.58 -19.42
C ASN A 96 -42.68 -14.32 -20.68
N ASN A 97 -42.18 -13.49 -21.59
CA ASN A 97 -42.85 -13.12 -22.83
C ASN A 97 -42.55 -14.07 -24.00
N ASP A 98 -41.51 -14.90 -23.91
CA ASP A 98 -41.08 -15.85 -24.93
C ASP A 98 -40.76 -17.23 -24.32
N PRO A 99 -41.80 -17.99 -23.89
CA PRO A 99 -41.60 -19.30 -23.26
C PRO A 99 -41.09 -20.37 -24.24
N ALA A 100 -41.17 -20.16 -25.55
CA ALA A 100 -40.69 -21.10 -26.56
C ALA A 100 -39.15 -21.24 -26.57
N ASN A 101 -38.44 -20.23 -26.06
CA ASN A 101 -36.97 -20.20 -25.99
C ASN A 101 -36.45 -20.28 -24.55
N GLU A 102 -37.15 -20.99 -23.66
CA GLU A 102 -36.82 -21.10 -22.24
C GLU A 102 -35.36 -21.51 -21.99
N ASP A 103 -34.81 -22.47 -22.75
CA ASP A 103 -33.42 -22.92 -22.59
C ASP A 103 -32.41 -21.80 -22.85
N THR A 104 -32.66 -20.96 -23.86
CA THR A 104 -31.81 -19.80 -24.16
C THR A 104 -31.85 -18.79 -23.02
N TRP A 105 -33.04 -18.50 -22.49
CA TRP A 105 -33.17 -17.57 -21.36
C TRP A 105 -32.55 -18.10 -20.08
N ASN A 106 -32.71 -19.39 -19.79
CA ASN A 106 -32.07 -20.05 -18.66
C ASN A 106 -30.54 -19.99 -18.77
N TRP A 107 -29.99 -20.22 -19.95
CA TRP A 107 -28.55 -20.07 -20.20
C TRP A 107 -28.07 -18.63 -19.98
N ILE A 108 -28.78 -17.62 -20.49
CA ILE A 108 -28.44 -16.19 -20.27
C ILE A 108 -28.43 -15.86 -18.77
N ILE A 109 -29.46 -16.27 -18.03
CA ILE A 109 -29.55 -16.04 -16.58
C ILE A 109 -28.40 -16.73 -15.85
N GLN A 110 -27.99 -17.92 -16.28
CA GLN A 110 -26.85 -18.63 -15.70
C GLN A 110 -25.53 -17.88 -15.94
N GLN A 111 -25.30 -17.36 -17.16
CA GLN A 111 -24.12 -16.54 -17.46
C GLN A 111 -24.07 -15.27 -16.63
N LEU A 112 -25.21 -14.60 -16.43
CA LEU A 112 -25.28 -13.40 -15.57
C LEU A 112 -24.88 -13.72 -14.12
N LYS A 113 -25.34 -14.86 -13.57
CA LYS A 113 -24.96 -15.31 -12.21
C LYS A 113 -23.45 -15.53 -12.08
N GLU A 114 -22.83 -16.14 -13.08
CA GLU A 114 -21.38 -16.38 -13.11
C GLU A 114 -20.61 -15.05 -13.11
N ILE A 115 -21.05 -14.08 -13.92
CA ILE A 115 -20.42 -12.75 -13.97
C ILE A 115 -20.58 -12.02 -12.62
N PHE A 116 -21.75 -12.09 -11.97
CA PHE A 116 -21.96 -11.52 -10.63
C PHE A 116 -20.99 -12.08 -9.59
N LEU A 117 -20.73 -13.39 -9.63
CA LEU A 117 -19.76 -14.02 -8.73
C LEU A 117 -18.35 -13.45 -8.93
N SER A 118 -17.90 -13.33 -10.19
CA SER A 118 -16.60 -12.75 -10.51
C SER A 118 -16.47 -11.29 -10.06
N ILE A 119 -17.53 -10.49 -10.22
CA ILE A 119 -17.55 -9.09 -9.75
C ILE A 119 -17.52 -9.01 -8.23
N ASN A 120 -18.22 -9.89 -7.53
CA ASN A 120 -18.16 -9.93 -6.08
C ASN A 120 -16.74 -10.28 -5.59
N GLN A 121 -16.07 -11.23 -6.24
CA GLN A 121 -14.67 -11.54 -5.96
C GLN A 121 -13.75 -10.36 -6.23
N LEU A 122 -13.94 -9.65 -7.36
CA LEU A 122 -13.21 -8.43 -7.69
C LEU A 122 -13.38 -7.36 -6.60
N ASN A 123 -14.60 -7.14 -6.12
CA ASN A 123 -14.89 -6.19 -5.05
C ASN A 123 -14.19 -6.57 -3.75
N GLN A 124 -14.24 -7.84 -3.36
CA GLN A 124 -13.55 -8.32 -2.16
C GLN A 124 -12.04 -8.11 -2.23
N ILE A 125 -11.42 -8.44 -3.37
CA ILE A 125 -9.98 -8.22 -3.59
C ILE A 125 -9.66 -6.72 -3.59
N GLY A 126 -10.48 -5.90 -4.24
CA GLY A 126 -10.29 -4.45 -4.29
C GLY A 126 -10.35 -3.81 -2.91
N GLU A 127 -11.33 -4.19 -2.07
CA GLU A 127 -11.44 -3.71 -0.69
C GLU A 127 -10.28 -4.17 0.19
N GLN A 128 -9.85 -5.44 0.06
CA GLN A 128 -8.66 -5.94 0.75
C GLN A 128 -7.40 -5.17 0.34
N THR A 129 -7.23 -4.89 -0.96
CA THR A 129 -6.09 -4.13 -1.47
C THR A 129 -6.11 -2.70 -0.96
N LYS A 130 -7.27 -2.04 -0.99
CA LYS A 130 -7.45 -0.68 -0.45
C LYS A 130 -7.09 -0.62 1.03
N LYS A 131 -7.57 -1.59 1.81
CA LYS A 131 -7.24 -1.71 3.23
C LYS A 131 -5.74 -1.90 3.45
N PHE A 132 -5.10 -2.80 2.69
CA PHE A 132 -3.66 -3.03 2.77
C PHE A 132 -2.85 -1.76 2.48
N LEU A 133 -3.20 -1.02 1.43
CA LEU A 133 -2.53 0.25 1.07
C LEU A 133 -2.64 1.27 2.21
N LYS A 134 -3.84 1.41 2.79
CA LYS A 134 -4.09 2.33 3.90
C LYS A 134 -3.31 1.95 5.17
N GLU A 135 -3.36 0.67 5.56
CA GLU A 135 -2.63 0.18 6.74
C GLU A 135 -1.10 0.27 6.57
N GLY A 136 -0.60 0.09 5.35
CA GLY A 136 0.83 0.23 5.04
C GLY A 136 1.36 1.66 5.23
N LEU A 137 0.53 2.67 4.96
CA LEU A 137 0.87 4.09 5.17
C LEU A 137 0.73 4.49 6.65
N GLU A 138 -0.35 4.09 7.32
CA GLU A 138 -0.65 4.51 8.70
C GLU A 138 0.29 3.87 9.74
N ASN A 139 0.68 2.60 9.56
CA ASN A 139 1.54 1.90 10.53
C ASN A 139 3.03 2.26 10.43
N ASN A 140 3.50 2.76 9.29
CA ASN A 140 4.91 3.14 9.09
C ASN A 140 5.17 4.65 9.29
N GLY A 141 4.13 5.48 9.39
CA GLY A 141 4.26 6.93 9.61
C GLY A 141 4.22 7.38 11.07
N ASN A 142 3.87 6.48 12.01
CA ASN A 142 3.66 6.78 13.43
C ASN A 142 4.72 6.18 14.39
N SER A 143 5.85 5.69 13.86
CA SER A 143 6.99 5.23 14.67
C SER A 143 8.09 6.27 14.75
#